data_AF-X1MAR8-F1
#
_entry.id   AF-X1MAR8-F1
#
_cell.length_a   1.000
_cell.length_b   1.000
_cell.length_c   1.000
_cell.angle_alpha   90.00
_cell.angle_beta   90.00
_cell.angle_gamma   90.00
#
_symmetry.space_group_name_H-M   'P 1'
#
loop_
_entity.id
_entity.type
_entity.pdbx_description
1 polymer ?
#
loop_
_entity_poly.entity_id
_entity_poly.type
_entity_poly.pdbx_seq_one_letter_code
_entity_poly.pdbx_strand_id
1 'polypeptide(L)'
;MEVDGKLKFACQEKALAGQEVVLIEGLEGELSQLDNYLSNWRDGGIFCGAERALAIDVGTSNIEIAVLDAVQGMVLGGATAPNRQRVLGADVLTRIISAEREPEVHHRLVRLLRDSINHIAQRALQDAGLRTQDIGAIAVSANTVLAHFLLNQPPTRIRYQPAADYSAVGGEFRSDEMGILGFGDTPTYLLPPISGYVGGDIVAGLVALRVGESEPAVLIDGGTNGEVSAVVDGAVVALATSAGPAFEGGE
;
A
#
# COMPACT_ATOMS: atom_id res chain seq x y z
N MET A 1 3.68 -29.67 -7.34
CA MET A 1 3.59 -31.11 -7.00
C MET A 1 3.93 -31.90 -8.25
N GLU A 2 4.83 -32.88 -8.17
CA GLU A 2 5.20 -33.72 -9.31
C GLU A 2 4.26 -34.94 -9.37
N VAL A 3 3.58 -35.12 -10.49
CA VAL A 3 2.70 -36.28 -10.74
C VAL A 3 3.09 -36.83 -12.12
N ASP A 4 3.42 -38.12 -12.18
CA ASP A 4 3.87 -38.83 -13.39
C ASP A 4 5.11 -38.22 -14.08
N GLY A 5 6.09 -37.77 -13.30
CA GLY A 5 7.38 -37.29 -13.81
C GLY A 5 7.31 -35.95 -14.57
N LYS A 6 6.24 -35.18 -14.36
CA LYS A 6 6.09 -33.82 -14.89
C LYS A 6 5.66 -32.86 -13.77
N LEU A 7 6.32 -31.71 -13.71
CA LEU A 7 5.92 -30.57 -12.87
C LEU A 7 4.56 -30.05 -13.33
N LYS A 8 3.54 -30.15 -12.47
CA LYS A 8 2.23 -29.48 -12.64
C LYS A 8 2.18 -28.23 -11.75
N PHE A 9 2.03 -27.07 -12.40
CA PHE A 9 1.73 -25.77 -11.78
C PHE A 9 0.22 -25.52 -11.82
N ALA A 10 -0.33 -24.82 -10.82
CA ALA A 10 -1.78 -24.76 -10.56
C ALA A 10 -2.61 -24.01 -11.62
N CYS A 11 -2.00 -23.09 -12.38
CA CYS A 11 -2.62 -22.45 -13.55
C CYS A 11 -1.53 -22.24 -14.60
N GLN A 12 -1.56 -23.02 -15.69
CA GLN A 12 -0.74 -22.73 -16.87
C GLN A 12 -1.66 -22.68 -18.10
N GLU A 13 -1.98 -21.47 -18.56
CA GLU A 13 -2.34 -21.25 -19.96
C GLU A 13 -1.05 -20.88 -20.70
N LYS A 14 -0.79 -21.52 -21.84
CA LYS A 14 0.26 -21.10 -22.76
C LYS A 14 -0.30 -19.94 -23.58
N ALA A 15 0.24 -18.74 -23.40
CA ALA A 15 0.02 -17.66 -24.34
C ALA A 15 0.48 -18.11 -25.73
N LEU A 16 -0.46 -18.36 -26.63
CA LEU A 16 -0.18 -18.64 -28.02
C LEU A 16 0.07 -17.30 -28.73
N ALA A 17 1.11 -17.23 -29.56
CA ALA A 17 1.40 -16.04 -30.34
C ALA A 17 0.16 -15.63 -31.15
N GLY A 18 -0.36 -14.43 -30.89
CA GLY A 18 -1.58 -13.89 -31.52
C GLY A 18 -2.86 -13.95 -30.68
N GLN A 19 -2.80 -14.28 -29.38
CA GLN A 19 -3.93 -14.07 -28.48
C GLN A 19 -4.04 -12.58 -28.08
N GLU A 20 -5.21 -12.02 -28.28
CA GLU A 20 -5.58 -10.66 -27.87
C GLU A 20 -6.14 -10.73 -26.44
N VAL A 21 -5.57 -9.96 -25.51
CA VAL A 21 -6.07 -9.84 -24.15
C VAL A 21 -7.23 -8.84 -24.19
N VAL A 22 -8.45 -9.33 -24.06
CA VAL A 22 -9.64 -8.48 -23.99
C VAL A 22 -9.73 -7.90 -22.58
N LEU A 23 -9.62 -6.56 -22.51
CA LEU A 23 -9.75 -5.78 -21.29
C LEU A 23 -11.18 -5.92 -20.75
N ILE A 24 -11.29 -6.21 -19.45
CA ILE A 24 -12.55 -6.03 -18.73
C ILE A 24 -12.62 -4.55 -18.37
N GLU A 25 -13.58 -3.81 -18.93
CA GLU A 25 -13.79 -2.39 -18.66
C GLU A 25 -13.84 -2.11 -17.14
N GLY A 26 -13.03 -1.15 -16.67
CA GLY A 26 -13.08 -0.65 -15.28
C GLY A 26 -11.85 -0.92 -14.39
N LEU A 27 -10.73 -1.42 -14.94
CA LEU A 27 -9.44 -1.60 -14.22
C LEU A 27 -8.32 -0.65 -14.73
N GLU A 28 -8.69 0.38 -15.47
CA GLU A 28 -7.77 1.30 -16.15
C GLU A 28 -7.53 2.57 -15.31
N GLY A 29 -6.28 3.03 -15.26
CA GLY A 29 -5.87 4.33 -14.72
C GLY A 29 -4.82 5.00 -15.62
N GLU A 30 -4.81 6.33 -15.65
CA GLU A 30 -3.85 7.10 -16.46
C GLU A 30 -2.60 7.48 -15.64
N LEU A 31 -1.40 7.36 -16.22
CA LEU A 31 -0.16 7.87 -15.59
C LEU A 31 -0.20 9.39 -15.37
N SER A 32 -1.05 10.13 -16.08
CA SER A 32 -1.31 11.56 -15.81
C SER A 32 -1.75 11.82 -14.36
N GLN A 33 -2.46 10.86 -13.73
CA GLN A 33 -2.83 10.93 -12.32
C GLN A 33 -1.60 10.73 -11.42
N LEU A 34 -0.69 9.83 -11.79
CA LEU A 34 0.59 9.62 -11.10
C LEU A 34 1.45 10.89 -11.11
N ASP A 35 1.56 11.55 -12.27
CA ASP A 35 2.33 12.80 -12.41
C ASP A 35 1.78 13.93 -11.55
N ASN A 36 0.45 14.04 -11.41
CA ASN A 36 -0.19 15.02 -10.51
C ASN A 36 0.09 14.73 -9.03
N TYR A 37 0.21 13.45 -8.64
CA TYR A 37 0.61 13.08 -7.28
C TYR A 37 2.10 13.35 -7.03
N LEU A 38 2.95 13.16 -8.04
CA LEU A 38 4.39 13.40 -7.98
C LEU A 38 4.79 14.88 -8.09
N SER A 39 4.02 15.72 -8.77
CA SER A 39 4.26 17.16 -8.81
C SER A 39 4.10 17.80 -7.42
N ASN A 40 3.16 17.29 -6.61
CA ASN A 40 3.02 17.66 -5.21
C ASN A 40 4.16 17.14 -4.32
N TRP A 41 5.01 16.24 -4.83
CA TRP A 41 6.21 15.75 -4.13
C TRP A 41 7.47 16.55 -4.49
N ARG A 42 7.61 17.02 -5.75
CA ARG A 42 8.86 17.58 -6.29
C ARG A 42 9.03 19.08 -6.08
N ASP A 43 7.95 19.87 -6.10
CA ASP A 43 8.02 21.33 -6.07
C ASP A 43 7.37 21.91 -4.80
N GLY A 44 8.15 22.03 -3.71
CA GLY A 44 7.67 22.72 -2.49
C GLY A 44 6.54 22.00 -1.74
N GLY A 45 6.37 20.69 -1.99
CA GLY A 45 5.38 19.81 -1.39
C GLY A 45 5.52 19.61 0.13
N ILE A 46 4.69 18.75 0.71
CA ILE A 46 4.65 18.59 2.19
C ILE A 46 5.96 18.09 2.83
N PHE A 47 6.86 17.52 2.03
CA PHE A 47 8.19 17.07 2.48
C PHE A 47 9.27 18.16 2.31
N CYS A 48 8.92 19.31 1.72
CA CYS A 48 9.86 20.39 1.47
C CYS A 48 10.41 20.94 2.78
N GLY A 49 11.73 20.90 2.93
CA GLY A 49 12.43 21.37 4.13
C GLY A 49 12.46 20.39 5.30
N ALA A 50 11.88 19.19 5.16
CA ALA A 50 12.05 18.14 6.16
C ALA A 50 13.48 17.57 6.05
N GLU A 51 14.26 17.64 7.13
CA GLU A 51 15.59 16.99 7.18
C GLU A 51 15.48 15.48 7.40
N ARG A 52 14.42 15.05 8.11
CA ARG A 52 14.14 13.64 8.41
C ARG A 52 12.69 13.33 8.14
N ALA A 53 12.45 12.14 7.59
CA ALA A 53 11.13 11.66 7.25
C ALA A 53 10.90 10.24 7.74
N LEU A 54 9.62 9.87 7.88
CA LEU A 54 9.20 8.50 8.14
C LEU A 54 8.50 7.95 6.90
N ALA A 55 8.94 6.82 6.38
CA ALA A 55 8.21 6.07 5.35
C ALA A 55 7.54 4.87 6.00
N ILE A 56 6.23 4.72 5.79
CA ILE A 56 5.40 3.68 6.39
C ILE A 56 4.76 2.88 5.26
N ASP A 57 5.13 1.61 5.14
CA ASP A 57 4.46 0.67 4.26
C ASP A 57 3.49 -0.22 5.05
N VAL A 58 2.20 -0.04 4.79
CA VAL A 58 1.11 -0.69 5.50
C VAL A 58 0.65 -1.92 4.72
N GLY A 59 1.38 -3.02 4.90
CA GLY A 59 1.01 -4.31 4.32
C GLY A 59 -0.09 -5.06 5.10
N THR A 60 -0.69 -6.03 4.42
CA THR A 60 -1.74 -6.88 4.99
C THR A 60 -1.21 -7.77 6.12
N SER A 61 -0.03 -8.36 5.92
CA SER A 61 0.64 -9.24 6.91
C SER A 61 1.62 -8.50 7.80
N ASN A 62 2.43 -7.62 7.22
CA ASN A 62 3.48 -6.89 7.91
C ASN A 62 3.33 -5.40 7.66
N ILE A 63 3.78 -4.60 8.61
CA ILE A 63 3.97 -3.16 8.44
C ILE A 63 5.47 -2.91 8.56
N GLU A 64 6.02 -2.20 7.60
CA GLU A 64 7.42 -1.79 7.55
C GLU A 64 7.53 -0.28 7.69
N ILE A 65 8.48 0.17 8.49
CA ILE A 65 8.73 1.59 8.72
C ILE A 65 10.22 1.87 8.61
N ALA A 66 10.57 2.83 7.76
CA ALA A 66 11.93 3.33 7.60
C ALA A 66 12.02 4.80 8.05
N VAL A 67 13.08 5.12 8.77
CA VAL A 67 13.45 6.50 9.10
C VAL A 67 14.49 6.95 8.09
N LEU A 68 14.26 8.09 7.46
CA LEU A 68 15.07 8.58 6.35
C LEU A 68 15.76 9.90 6.73
N ASP A 69 17.01 10.05 6.31
CA ASP A 69 17.62 11.35 6.05
C ASP A 69 17.13 11.81 4.68
N ALA A 70 16.26 12.81 4.67
CA ALA A 70 15.61 13.30 3.46
C ALA A 70 16.53 14.23 2.63
N VAL A 71 17.64 14.71 3.21
CA VAL A 71 18.64 15.52 2.51
C VAL A 71 19.62 14.63 1.75
N GLN A 72 20.07 13.55 2.39
CA GLN A 72 21.05 12.63 1.83
C GLN A 72 20.41 11.45 1.09
N GLY A 73 19.11 11.21 1.29
CA GLY A 73 18.40 10.07 0.71
C GLY A 73 18.81 8.72 1.31
N MET A 74 19.18 8.71 2.59
CA MET A 74 19.73 7.55 3.29
C MET A 74 18.75 7.01 4.33
N VAL A 75 18.69 5.68 4.48
CA VAL A 75 17.95 5.05 5.58
C VAL A 75 18.79 5.13 6.86
N LEU A 76 18.23 5.75 7.90
CA LEU A 76 18.87 5.93 9.21
C LEU A 76 18.54 4.81 10.19
N GLY A 77 17.41 4.13 10.01
CA GLY A 77 16.96 3.01 10.83
C GLY A 77 15.60 2.52 10.38
N GLY A 78 15.13 1.43 10.95
CA GLY A 78 13.86 0.86 10.55
C GLY A 78 13.33 -0.21 11.50
N ALA A 79 12.07 -0.55 11.30
CA ALA A 79 11.44 -1.66 12.00
C ALA A 79 10.31 -2.27 11.17
N THR A 80 10.19 -3.59 11.26
CA THR A 80 9.10 -4.36 10.67
C THR A 80 8.42 -5.17 11.76
N ALA A 81 7.09 -5.25 11.73
CA ALA A 81 6.35 -6.17 12.59
C ALA A 81 5.02 -6.59 11.95
N PRO A 82 4.42 -7.70 12.43
CA PRO A 82 3.12 -8.14 11.93
C PRO A 82 2.02 -7.09 12.11
N ASN A 83 1.17 -6.95 11.10
CA ASN A 83 -0.07 -6.20 11.17
C ASN A 83 -1.04 -6.93 12.11
N ARG A 84 -1.35 -6.32 13.26
CA ARG A 84 -2.17 -6.95 14.30
C ARG A 84 -3.63 -7.16 13.89
N GLN A 85 -4.08 -6.53 12.80
CA GLN A 85 -5.39 -6.82 12.21
C GLN A 85 -5.55 -8.29 11.81
N ARG A 86 -4.45 -9.05 11.64
CA ARG A 86 -4.47 -10.50 11.36
C ARG A 86 -5.36 -11.30 12.32
N VAL A 87 -5.55 -10.83 13.57
CA VAL A 87 -6.40 -11.51 14.56
C VAL A 87 -7.90 -11.43 14.23
N LEU A 88 -8.29 -10.55 13.31
CA LEU A 88 -9.66 -10.34 12.84
C LEU A 88 -9.85 -10.70 11.35
N GLY A 89 -8.83 -11.28 10.73
CA GLY A 89 -8.83 -11.71 9.33
C GLY A 89 -7.43 -11.78 8.76
N ALA A 90 -7.05 -12.94 8.21
CA ALA A 90 -5.75 -13.15 7.59
C ALA A 90 -5.57 -12.28 6.33
N ASP A 91 -6.62 -12.18 5.51
CA ASP A 91 -6.66 -11.40 4.28
C ASP A 91 -7.59 -10.18 4.37
N VAL A 92 -7.49 -9.32 3.37
CA VAL A 92 -8.23 -8.06 3.27
C VAL A 92 -9.76 -8.29 3.12
N LEU A 93 -10.18 -9.28 2.35
CA LEU A 93 -11.60 -9.55 2.09
C LEU A 93 -12.32 -9.99 3.37
N THR A 94 -11.68 -10.87 4.15
CA THR A 94 -12.18 -11.30 5.46
C THR A 94 -12.38 -10.11 6.40
N ARG A 95 -11.45 -9.14 6.40
CA ARG A 95 -11.57 -7.91 7.20
C ARG A 95 -12.71 -7.01 6.74
N ILE A 96 -12.93 -6.87 5.43
CA ILE A 96 -14.07 -6.09 4.90
C ILE A 96 -15.39 -6.72 5.36
N ILE A 97 -15.55 -8.04 5.20
CA ILE A 97 -16.78 -8.76 5.54
C ILE A 97 -17.08 -8.65 7.04
N SER A 98 -16.06 -8.79 7.89
CA SER A 98 -16.25 -8.71 9.34
C SER A 98 -16.57 -7.29 9.81
N ALA A 99 -15.89 -6.28 9.26
CA ALA A 99 -16.16 -4.86 9.52
C ALA A 99 -17.57 -4.43 9.07
N GLU A 100 -18.07 -4.96 7.96
CA GLU A 100 -19.42 -4.67 7.48
C GLU A 100 -20.50 -5.28 8.38
N ARG A 101 -20.30 -6.52 8.83
CA ARG A 101 -21.27 -7.23 9.65
C ARG A 101 -21.40 -6.61 11.05
N GLU A 102 -20.28 -6.15 11.61
CA GLU A 102 -20.20 -5.71 13.00
C GLU A 102 -19.42 -4.37 13.10
N PRO A 103 -20.09 -3.24 13.35
CA PRO A 103 -19.42 -1.93 13.48
C PRO A 103 -18.32 -1.89 14.55
N GLU A 104 -18.45 -2.69 15.62
CA GLU A 104 -17.42 -2.83 16.65
C GLU A 104 -16.13 -3.48 16.11
N VAL A 105 -16.25 -4.39 15.15
CA VAL A 105 -15.10 -5.01 14.48
C VAL A 105 -14.37 -4.00 13.61
N HIS A 106 -15.09 -3.09 12.94
CA HIS A 106 -14.48 -1.96 12.21
C HIS A 106 -13.60 -1.12 13.15
N HIS A 107 -14.15 -0.61 14.26
CA HIS A 107 -13.36 0.20 15.21
C HIS A 107 -12.17 -0.56 15.78
N ARG A 108 -12.32 -1.87 16.00
CA ARG A 108 -11.24 -2.72 16.49
C ARG A 108 -10.14 -2.93 15.43
N LEU A 109 -10.50 -3.10 14.16
CA LEU A 109 -9.54 -3.14 13.04
C LEU A 109 -8.77 -1.82 12.90
N VAL A 110 -9.45 -0.69 13.02
CA VAL A 110 -8.83 0.66 13.00
C VAL A 110 -7.85 0.82 14.16
N ARG A 111 -8.27 0.48 15.39
CA ARG A 111 -7.41 0.54 16.57
C ARG A 111 -6.18 -0.36 16.41
N LEU A 112 -6.37 -1.63 16.03
CA LEU A 112 -5.26 -2.58 15.88
C LEU A 112 -4.22 -2.10 14.85
N LEU A 113 -4.69 -1.51 13.75
CA LEU A 113 -3.81 -0.94 12.72
C LEU A 113 -2.98 0.22 13.26
N ARG A 114 -3.64 1.22 13.86
CA ARG A 114 -2.98 2.39 14.44
C ARG A 114 -2.01 2.01 15.57
N ASP A 115 -2.41 1.07 16.43
CA ASP A 115 -1.54 0.56 17.51
C ASP A 115 -0.32 -0.20 16.97
N SER A 116 -0.47 -0.92 15.85
CA SER A 116 0.66 -1.53 15.13
C SER A 116 1.61 -0.46 14.61
N ILE A 117 1.11 0.52 13.84
CA ILE A 117 1.92 1.60 13.26
C ILE A 117 2.68 2.35 14.36
N ASN A 118 1.99 2.80 15.41
CA ASN A 118 2.60 3.55 16.51
C ASN A 118 3.70 2.75 17.24
N HIS A 119 3.46 1.45 17.46
CA HIS A 119 4.45 0.59 18.09
C HIS A 119 5.70 0.40 17.22
N ILE A 120 5.52 0.22 15.92
CA ILE A 120 6.62 0.01 14.97
C ILE A 120 7.40 1.32 14.77
N ALA A 121 6.70 2.46 14.68
CA ALA A 121 7.32 3.78 14.53
C ALA A 121 8.24 4.11 15.71
N GLN A 122 7.80 3.81 16.94
CA GLN A 122 8.64 3.95 18.14
C GLN A 122 9.91 3.10 18.07
N ARG A 123 9.81 1.87 17.55
CA ARG A 123 10.98 0.98 17.39
C ARG A 123 11.93 1.48 16.31
N ALA A 124 11.41 1.92 15.16
CA ALA A 124 12.21 2.46 14.06
C ALA A 124 12.97 3.73 14.51
N LEU A 125 12.32 4.61 15.28
CA LEU A 125 12.96 5.80 15.86
C LEU A 125 14.05 5.43 16.88
N GLN A 126 13.81 4.44 17.74
CA GLN A 126 14.82 3.95 18.68
C GLN A 126 16.04 3.38 17.97
N ASP A 127 15.84 2.61 16.90
CA ASP A 127 16.90 2.05 16.05
C ASP A 127 17.75 3.15 15.41
N ALA A 128 17.09 4.22 14.91
CA ALA A 128 17.76 5.39 14.35
C ALA A 128 18.36 6.35 15.41
N GLY A 129 18.13 6.13 16.70
CA GLY A 129 18.55 7.04 17.77
C GLY A 129 17.84 8.40 17.76
N LEU A 130 16.61 8.45 17.26
CA LEU A 130 15.81 9.66 17.06
C LEU A 130 14.52 9.65 17.90
N ARG A 131 13.86 10.80 17.97
CA ARG A 131 12.55 10.97 18.61
C ARG A 131 11.53 11.45 17.58
N THR A 132 10.25 11.35 17.93
CA THR A 132 9.17 11.78 17.04
C THR A 132 9.26 13.26 16.65
N GLN A 133 9.78 14.13 17.53
CA GLN A 133 9.96 15.57 17.25
C GLN A 133 11.06 15.85 16.22
N ASP A 134 11.93 14.87 15.95
CA ASP A 134 13.00 15.01 14.98
C ASP A 134 12.51 14.71 13.55
N ILE A 135 11.27 14.25 13.37
CA ILE A 135 10.64 13.91 12.08
C ILE A 135 9.80 15.07 11.56
N GLY A 136 10.17 15.57 10.38
CA GLY A 136 9.53 16.71 9.73
C GLY A 136 8.38 16.34 8.79
N ALA A 137 8.31 15.10 8.32
CA ALA A 137 7.24 14.64 7.43
C ALA A 137 7.09 13.11 7.44
N ILE A 138 5.92 12.60 7.04
CA ILE A 138 5.60 11.18 6.99
C ILE A 138 4.99 10.81 5.63
N ALA A 139 5.46 9.75 4.99
CA ALA A 139 4.85 9.15 3.80
C ALA A 139 4.25 7.79 4.18
N VAL A 140 3.04 7.50 3.69
CA VAL A 140 2.32 6.26 3.97
C VAL A 140 1.87 5.62 2.66
N SER A 141 2.29 4.38 2.41
CA SER A 141 1.75 3.51 1.37
C SER A 141 0.88 2.42 2.00
N ALA A 142 -0.20 2.07 1.31
CA ALA A 142 -1.15 1.05 1.77
C ALA A 142 -2.04 0.61 0.60
N ASN A 143 -2.49 -0.65 0.60
CA ASN A 143 -3.59 -1.02 -0.26
C ASN A 143 -4.85 -0.22 0.10
N THR A 144 -5.78 -0.07 -0.85
CA THR A 144 -6.97 0.77 -0.71
C THR A 144 -7.77 0.46 0.55
N VAL A 145 -7.91 -0.81 0.93
CA VAL A 145 -8.68 -1.20 2.13
C VAL A 145 -7.97 -0.80 3.42
N LEU A 146 -6.65 -0.95 3.50
CA LEU A 146 -5.87 -0.53 4.66
C LEU A 146 -5.82 0.99 4.78
N ALA A 147 -5.79 1.72 3.66
CA ALA A 147 -5.96 3.18 3.63
C ALA A 147 -7.31 3.61 4.23
N HIS A 148 -8.41 2.95 3.84
CA HIS A 148 -9.74 3.17 4.43
C HIS A 148 -9.74 2.94 5.95
N PHE A 149 -9.21 1.81 6.42
CA PHE A 149 -9.11 1.55 7.86
C PHE A 149 -8.24 2.58 8.58
N LEU A 150 -7.13 3.01 7.99
CA LEU A 150 -6.24 4.00 8.60
C LEU A 150 -6.95 5.35 8.81
N LEU A 151 -7.77 5.76 7.83
CA LEU A 151 -8.61 6.95 7.89
C LEU A 151 -9.93 6.76 8.66
N ASN A 152 -10.14 5.59 9.29
CA ASN A 152 -11.38 5.23 9.97
C ASN A 152 -12.64 5.32 9.06
N GLN A 153 -12.46 5.06 7.77
CA GLN A 153 -13.54 5.02 6.79
C GLN A 153 -13.94 3.57 6.50
N PRO A 154 -15.23 3.22 6.43
CA PRO A 154 -15.66 1.85 6.13
C PRO A 154 -15.26 1.43 4.69
N PRO A 155 -14.53 0.31 4.49
CA PRO A 155 -14.14 -0.17 3.16
C PRO A 155 -15.23 -0.98 2.46
N THR A 156 -16.47 -0.97 2.98
CA THR A 156 -17.53 -1.95 2.65
C THR A 156 -17.87 -1.96 1.16
N ARG A 157 -17.77 -0.81 0.49
CA ARG A 157 -18.12 -0.65 -0.92
C ARG A 157 -17.04 -1.07 -1.92
N ILE A 158 -15.80 -1.30 -1.48
CA ILE A 158 -14.68 -1.66 -2.37
C ILE A 158 -14.92 -3.00 -3.06
N ARG A 159 -15.59 -3.94 -2.37
CA ARG A 159 -15.82 -5.30 -2.90
C ARG A 159 -17.06 -5.46 -3.79
N TYR A 160 -17.86 -4.41 -3.99
CA TYR A 160 -19.10 -4.47 -4.76
C TYR A 160 -18.91 -3.85 -6.16
N GLN A 161 -19.63 -4.37 -7.15
CA GLN A 161 -19.64 -3.82 -8.50
C GLN A 161 -20.95 -3.03 -8.79
N PRO A 162 -20.87 -1.89 -9.51
CA PRO A 162 -19.66 -1.21 -9.97
C PRO A 162 -18.82 -0.71 -8.77
N ALA A 163 -17.49 -0.80 -8.89
CA ALA A 163 -16.57 -0.42 -7.81
C ALA A 163 -16.86 1.01 -7.36
N ALA A 164 -17.09 1.19 -6.06
CA ALA A 164 -17.40 2.49 -5.50
C ALA A 164 -16.20 3.44 -5.54
N ASP A 165 -16.52 4.71 -5.28
CA ASP A 165 -15.59 5.83 -5.16
C ASP A 165 -14.45 5.53 -4.18
N TYR A 166 -13.32 5.06 -4.72
CA TYR A 166 -12.04 4.86 -4.04
C TYR A 166 -11.25 6.18 -3.94
N SER A 167 -11.73 7.27 -4.57
CA SER A 167 -11.00 8.54 -4.65
C SER A 167 -11.01 9.31 -3.32
N ALA A 168 -11.84 8.88 -2.35
CA ALA A 168 -11.98 9.50 -1.04
C ALA A 168 -10.88 9.13 -0.02
N VAL A 169 -9.87 8.33 -0.42
CA VAL A 169 -8.72 7.99 0.43
C VAL A 169 -7.41 8.40 -0.25
N GLY A 170 -6.50 9.00 0.51
CA GLY A 170 -5.22 9.53 0.00
C GLY A 170 -5.16 11.05 -0.02
N GLY A 171 -3.93 11.58 -0.11
CA GLY A 171 -3.65 13.02 -0.04
C GLY A 171 -2.93 13.44 1.24
N GLU A 172 -3.11 14.71 1.60
CA GLU A 172 -2.41 15.34 2.72
C GLU A 172 -3.25 15.31 4.00
N PHE A 173 -2.59 14.94 5.10
CA PHE A 173 -3.15 14.84 6.44
C PHE A 173 -2.14 15.32 7.47
N ARG A 174 -2.62 15.59 8.68
CA ARG A 174 -1.77 15.61 9.87
C ARG A 174 -1.63 14.19 10.41
N SER A 175 -0.47 13.90 11.02
CA SER A 175 -0.22 12.60 11.62
C SER A 175 -1.29 12.18 12.64
N ASP A 176 -1.83 13.13 13.42
CA ASP A 176 -2.85 12.85 14.43
C ASP A 176 -4.24 12.52 13.86
N GLU A 177 -4.62 13.06 12.71
CA GLU A 177 -5.86 12.72 11.99
C GLU A 177 -5.87 11.24 11.57
N MET A 178 -4.70 10.73 11.19
CA MET A 178 -4.50 9.32 10.84
C MET A 178 -4.29 8.40 12.05
N GLY A 179 -4.25 8.96 13.27
CA GLY A 179 -3.97 8.21 14.50
C GLY A 179 -2.52 7.74 14.62
N ILE A 180 -1.60 8.42 13.94
CA ILE A 180 -0.15 8.26 14.07
C ILE A 180 0.31 9.24 15.17
N LEU A 181 0.54 8.71 16.36
CA LEU A 181 0.63 9.47 17.61
C LEU A 181 2.07 9.85 17.96
N GLY A 182 2.21 10.96 18.69
CA GLY A 182 3.50 11.44 19.20
C GLY A 182 4.27 12.33 18.22
N PHE A 183 3.84 12.42 16.97
CA PHE A 183 4.40 13.31 15.94
C PHE A 183 3.73 14.70 15.94
N GLY A 184 2.59 14.88 16.61
CA GLY A 184 1.90 16.17 16.64
C GLY A 184 1.13 16.43 15.36
N ASP A 185 1.36 17.58 14.74
CA ASP A 185 0.77 17.99 13.46
C ASP A 185 1.72 17.77 12.26
N THR A 186 2.70 16.87 12.40
CA THR A 186 3.64 16.53 11.32
C THR A 186 2.88 16.24 10.02
N PRO A 187 3.24 16.95 8.92
CA PRO A 187 2.67 16.70 7.60
C PRO A 187 2.82 15.24 7.19
N THR A 188 1.71 14.64 6.79
CA THR A 188 1.63 13.22 6.43
C THR A 188 0.97 13.06 5.08
N TYR A 189 1.62 12.35 4.15
CA TYR A 189 1.07 12.02 2.84
C TYR A 189 0.63 10.56 2.83
N LEU A 190 -0.64 10.30 2.57
CA LEU A 190 -1.13 8.98 2.23
C LEU A 190 -1.18 8.84 0.71
N LEU A 191 -0.44 7.88 0.16
CA LEU A 191 -0.44 7.67 -1.28
C LEU A 191 -1.86 7.28 -1.74
N PRO A 192 -2.42 8.00 -2.71
CA PRO A 192 -3.78 7.76 -3.19
C PRO A 192 -3.84 6.47 -4.02
N PRO A 193 -4.95 5.73 -3.95
CA PRO A 193 -5.17 4.56 -4.78
C PRO A 193 -5.54 4.97 -6.21
N ILE A 194 -5.24 4.11 -7.17
CA ILE A 194 -5.72 4.22 -8.56
C ILE A 194 -7.10 3.55 -8.71
N SER A 195 -7.40 2.54 -7.89
CA SER A 195 -8.70 1.87 -7.87
C SER A 195 -8.98 1.17 -6.54
N GLY A 196 -10.14 0.50 -6.42
CA GLY A 196 -10.45 -0.37 -5.28
C GLY A 196 -9.44 -1.49 -5.03
N TYR A 197 -8.73 -1.94 -6.08
CA TYR A 197 -7.79 -3.07 -6.04
C TYR A 197 -6.34 -2.66 -6.29
N VAL A 198 -6.10 -1.36 -6.55
CA VAL A 198 -4.76 -0.81 -6.85
C VAL A 198 -4.55 0.33 -5.86
N GLY A 199 -3.87 0.02 -4.77
CA GLY A 199 -3.66 0.96 -3.68
C GLY A 199 -2.42 1.84 -3.86
N GLY A 200 -2.17 2.63 -2.82
CA GLY A 200 -1.00 3.52 -2.75
C GLY A 200 0.33 2.76 -2.63
N ASP A 201 0.30 1.50 -2.21
CA ASP A 201 1.44 0.56 -2.23
C ASP A 201 1.94 0.27 -3.65
N ILE A 202 1.04 -0.07 -4.56
CA ILE A 202 1.38 -0.25 -5.97
C ILE A 202 1.86 1.07 -6.58
N VAL A 203 1.20 2.18 -6.26
CA VAL A 203 1.63 3.52 -6.68
C VAL A 203 3.05 3.79 -6.21
N ALA A 204 3.39 3.51 -4.95
CA ALA A 204 4.75 3.67 -4.43
C ALA A 204 5.77 2.88 -5.26
N GLY A 205 5.47 1.62 -5.60
CA GLY A 205 6.32 0.77 -6.41
C GLY A 205 6.54 1.33 -7.83
N LEU A 206 5.48 1.78 -8.48
CA LEU A 206 5.56 2.39 -9.81
C LEU A 206 6.42 3.66 -9.82
N VAL A 207 6.30 4.49 -8.78
CA VAL A 207 7.13 5.69 -8.58
C VAL A 207 8.60 5.31 -8.37
N ALA A 208 8.86 4.36 -7.47
CA ALA A 208 10.22 3.94 -7.12
C ALA A 208 10.97 3.37 -8.33
N LEU A 209 10.26 2.64 -9.19
CA LEU A 209 10.81 2.04 -10.41
C LEU A 209 10.85 3.00 -11.61
N ARG A 210 10.35 4.24 -11.46
CA ARG A 210 10.27 5.25 -12.53
C ARG A 210 9.66 4.70 -13.81
N VAL A 211 8.57 3.96 -13.67
CA VAL A 211 8.05 3.13 -14.76
C VAL A 211 7.68 3.94 -16.02
N GLY A 212 7.25 5.20 -15.88
CA GLY A 212 6.99 6.09 -17.02
C GLY A 212 8.23 6.56 -17.81
N GLU A 213 9.46 6.29 -17.32
CA GLU A 213 10.70 6.58 -18.04
C GLU A 213 11.18 5.37 -18.88
N SER A 214 10.60 4.17 -18.70
CA SER A 214 11.07 2.92 -19.33
C SER A 214 9.92 1.96 -19.56
N GLU A 215 9.09 2.26 -20.55
CA GLU A 215 7.98 1.41 -21.00
C GLU A 215 8.39 0.49 -22.17
N PRO A 216 7.84 -0.73 -22.27
CA PRO A 216 6.86 -1.34 -21.36
C PRO A 216 7.50 -1.91 -20.09
N ALA A 217 6.75 -1.92 -18.98
CA ALA A 217 7.19 -2.55 -17.73
C ALA A 217 6.08 -3.34 -17.04
N VAL A 218 6.49 -4.30 -16.22
CA VAL A 218 5.60 -5.06 -15.33
C VAL A 218 6.18 -5.04 -13.92
N LEU A 219 5.38 -4.55 -12.97
CA LEU A 219 5.60 -4.69 -11.54
C LEU A 219 4.82 -5.91 -11.05
N ILE A 220 5.50 -6.79 -10.32
CA ILE A 220 4.87 -7.92 -9.61
C ILE A 220 5.17 -7.71 -8.13
N ASP A 221 4.14 -7.40 -7.35
CA ASP A 221 4.19 -7.35 -5.91
C ASP A 221 3.72 -8.71 -5.34
N GLY A 222 4.70 -9.44 -4.80
CA GLY A 222 4.52 -10.80 -4.28
C GLY A 222 4.18 -10.80 -2.79
N GLY A 223 3.11 -10.12 -2.39
CA GLY A 223 2.59 -10.13 -1.02
C GLY A 223 1.46 -11.13 -0.78
N THR A 224 0.77 -10.98 0.35
CA THR A 224 -0.44 -11.74 0.74
C THR A 224 -1.50 -11.72 -0.36
N ASN A 225 -1.64 -10.56 -1.00
CA ASN A 225 -2.30 -10.40 -2.28
C ASN A 225 -1.19 -10.39 -3.33
N GLY A 226 -1.26 -11.27 -4.32
CA GLY A 226 -0.38 -11.17 -5.47
C GLY A 226 -0.93 -10.06 -6.35
N GLU A 227 -0.18 -8.98 -6.50
CA GLU A 227 -0.59 -7.82 -7.28
C GLU A 227 0.36 -7.67 -8.46
N VAL A 228 -0.20 -7.51 -9.66
CA VAL A 228 0.58 -7.34 -10.90
C VAL A 228 0.10 -6.08 -11.58
N SER A 229 1.02 -5.19 -11.90
CA SER A 229 0.73 -3.96 -12.65
C SER A 229 1.60 -3.92 -13.90
N ALA A 230 0.97 -3.77 -15.06
CA ALA A 230 1.62 -3.54 -16.34
C ALA A 230 1.48 -2.07 -16.73
N VAL A 231 2.55 -1.49 -17.26
CA VAL A 231 2.55 -0.12 -17.80
C VAL A 231 2.99 -0.16 -19.25
N VAL A 232 2.15 0.38 -20.13
CA VAL A 232 2.31 0.43 -21.58
C VAL A 232 1.65 1.71 -22.09
N ASP A 233 2.37 2.46 -22.91
CA ASP A 233 1.89 3.66 -23.62
C ASP A 233 1.19 4.68 -22.69
N GLY A 234 1.75 4.90 -21.50
CA GLY A 234 1.18 5.83 -20.52
C GLY A 234 -0.04 5.30 -19.74
N ALA A 235 -0.48 4.07 -19.97
CA ALA A 235 -1.59 3.43 -19.29
C ALA A 235 -1.09 2.43 -18.22
N VAL A 236 -1.76 2.39 -17.08
CA VAL A 236 -1.53 1.38 -16.03
C VAL A 236 -2.69 0.40 -16.03
N VAL A 237 -2.37 -0.89 -16.18
CA VAL A 237 -3.31 -2.01 -16.03
C VAL A 237 -2.85 -2.83 -14.85
N ALA A 238 -3.73 -3.06 -13.88
CA ALA A 238 -3.36 -3.81 -12.69
C ALA A 238 -4.40 -4.86 -12.32
N LEU A 239 -3.89 -5.96 -11.76
CA LEU A 239 -4.61 -7.16 -11.39
C LEU A 239 -4.21 -7.53 -9.97
N ALA A 240 -5.19 -7.72 -9.10
CA ALA A 240 -4.96 -8.27 -7.76
C ALA A 240 -5.56 -9.68 -7.70
N THR A 241 -4.79 -10.63 -7.18
CA THR A 241 -5.23 -12.00 -6.90
C THR A 241 -4.92 -12.37 -5.46
N SER A 242 -5.77 -13.18 -4.83
CA SER A 242 -5.41 -13.81 -3.56
C SER A 242 -4.33 -14.86 -3.81
N ALA A 243 -3.06 -14.50 -3.62
CA ALA A 243 -1.94 -15.43 -3.76
C ALA A 243 -1.76 -16.30 -2.48
N GLY A 244 -2.20 -15.78 -1.32
CA GLY A 244 -1.95 -16.39 -0.02
C GLY A 244 -0.51 -16.14 0.45
N PRO A 245 -0.18 -16.39 1.74
CA PRO A 245 1.11 -16.02 2.33
C PRO A 245 2.28 -16.93 1.89
N ALA A 246 2.16 -17.67 0.79
CA ALA A 246 3.15 -18.66 0.35
C ALA A 246 4.54 -18.06 0.13
N PHE A 247 4.62 -16.79 -0.29
CA PHE A 247 5.88 -16.05 -0.48
C PHE A 247 6.34 -15.26 0.77
N GLU A 248 5.47 -15.14 1.78
CA GLU A 248 5.74 -14.44 3.04
C GLU A 248 6.10 -15.42 4.19
N GLY A 249 6.37 -16.69 3.86
CA GLY A 249 6.75 -17.71 4.84
C GLY A 249 5.56 -18.42 5.53
N GLY A 250 4.44 -18.59 4.82
CA GLY A 250 3.24 -19.26 5.34
C GLY A 250 3.50 -20.66 5.92
N GLU A 251 2.97 -20.89 7.13
CA GLU A 251 2.66 -22.22 7.68
C GLU A 251 1.25 -22.65 7.30
#